data_AF-A0AAN1HMC1-F1
#
_entry.id   AF-A0AAN1HMC1-F1
#
_cell.length_a   1.000
_cell.length_b   1.000
_cell.length_c   1.000
_cell.angle_alpha   90.00
_cell.angle_beta   90.00
_cell.angle_gamma   90.00
#
_symmetry.space_group_name_H-M   'P 1'
#
loop_
_entity.id
_entity.type
_entity.pdbx_description
1 polymer ?
#
loop_
_entity_poly.entity_id
_entity_poly.type
_entity_poly.pdbx_seq_one_letter_code
_entity_poly.pdbx_strand_id
1 'polypeptide(L)'
;MPEYVIKTGDRAAVIAGLRALADFMADNPEVLVPYRPSVGVCVNAAVTAARRAGAASAAELLGVPLEDLGEGYYSARREFGPVTYHVTAVPPKERQ
;
A
#
# COMPACT_ATOMS: atom_id res chain seq x y z
N MET A 1 21.24 9.70 3.41
CA MET A 1 19.97 9.53 2.66
C MET A 1 19.37 8.20 3.10
N PRO A 2 18.04 8.07 3.25
CA PRO A 2 17.44 6.79 3.61
C PRO A 2 17.76 5.74 2.55
N GLU A 3 18.01 4.49 2.96
CA GLU A 3 18.41 3.39 2.06
C GLU A 3 17.28 2.94 1.11
N TYR A 4 16.05 3.43 1.33
CA TYR A 4 14.85 3.15 0.54
C TYR A 4 14.01 4.42 0.35
N VAL A 5 13.16 4.42 -0.68
CA VAL A 5 12.15 5.46 -0.95
C VAL A 5 10.78 4.79 -1.00
N ILE A 6 9.89 5.19 -0.09
CA ILE A 6 8.47 4.86 -0.21
C ILE A 6 7.85 5.91 -1.12
N LYS A 7 7.37 5.50 -2.29
CA LYS A 7 6.74 6.43 -3.24
C LYS A 7 5.38 6.85 -2.68
N THR A 8 5.35 7.98 -2.01
CA THR A 8 4.13 8.60 -1.48
C THR A 8 3.65 9.70 -2.41
N GLY A 9 2.34 9.88 -2.52
CA GLY A 9 1.71 11.02 -3.20
C GLY A 9 1.41 12.17 -2.24
N ASP A 10 0.70 13.18 -2.74
CA ASP A 10 0.15 14.24 -1.89
C ASP A 10 -0.91 13.65 -0.93
N ARG A 11 -0.58 13.61 0.36
CA ARG A 11 -1.43 13.06 1.41
C ARG A 11 -2.80 13.75 1.48
N ALA A 12 -2.83 15.08 1.36
CA ALA A 12 -4.07 15.83 1.48
C ALA A 12 -4.99 15.54 0.28
N ALA A 13 -4.43 15.52 -0.92
CA ALA A 13 -5.16 15.20 -2.14
C ALA A 13 -5.73 13.78 -2.14
N VAL A 14 -4.93 12.78 -1.71
CA VAL A 14 -5.39 11.38 -1.61
C VAL A 14 -6.55 11.24 -0.63
N ILE A 15 -6.44 11.86 0.55
CA ILE A 15 -7.52 11.81 1.56
C ILE A 15 -8.78 12.49 1.02
N ALA A 16 -8.65 13.64 0.34
CA ALA A 16 -9.79 14.33 -0.25
C ALA A 16 -10.48 13.48 -1.32
N GLY A 17 -9.73 12.84 -2.23
CA GLY A 17 -10.29 11.96 -3.26
C GLY A 17 -11.01 10.73 -2.70
N LEU A 18 -10.46 10.10 -1.64
CA LEU A 18 -11.11 8.95 -1.00
C LEU A 18 -12.44 9.31 -0.33
N ARG A 19 -12.53 10.51 0.27
CA ARG A 19 -13.80 11.02 0.83
C ARG A 19 -14.81 11.29 -0.26
N ALA A 20 -14.40 11.99 -1.32
CA ALA A 20 -15.27 12.28 -2.46
C ALA A 20 -15.81 11.00 -3.13
N LEU A 21 -14.98 9.94 -3.23
CA LEU A 21 -15.42 8.64 -3.74
C LEU A 21 -16.47 7.98 -2.82
N ALA A 22 -16.25 8.04 -1.50
CA ALA A 22 -17.21 7.51 -0.54
C ALA A 22 -18.56 8.24 -0.61
N ASP A 23 -18.53 9.58 -0.68
CA ASP A 23 -19.73 10.41 -0.82
C ASP A 23 -20.47 10.09 -2.13
N PHE A 24 -19.76 9.98 -3.26
CA PHE A 24 -20.35 9.62 -4.55
C PHE A 24 -21.05 8.26 -4.52
N MET A 25 -20.43 7.22 -3.93
CA MET A 25 -21.07 5.90 -3.82
C MET A 25 -22.28 5.92 -2.87
N ALA A 26 -22.28 6.77 -1.85
CA ALA A 26 -23.42 6.92 -0.95
C ALA A 26 -24.61 7.61 -1.63
N ASP A 27 -24.33 8.61 -2.47
CA ASP A 27 -25.35 9.39 -3.18
C ASP A 27 -25.95 8.66 -4.41
N ASN A 28 -25.28 7.63 -4.93
CA ASN A 28 -25.65 6.91 -6.16
C ASN A 28 -25.74 5.39 -5.91
N PRO A 29 -26.81 4.87 -5.27
CA PRO A 29 -26.91 3.47 -4.83
C PRO A 29 -26.94 2.43 -5.96
N GLU A 30 -27.19 2.85 -7.20
CA GLU A 30 -27.12 2.02 -8.40
C GLU A 30 -25.67 1.74 -8.84
N VAL A 31 -24.69 2.49 -8.33
CA VAL A 31 -23.27 2.28 -8.64
C VAL A 31 -22.79 1.01 -7.93
N LEU A 32 -22.31 0.06 -8.73
CA LEU A 32 -21.73 -1.18 -8.21
C LEU A 32 -20.46 -0.89 -7.42
N VAL A 33 -20.37 -1.49 -6.23
CA VAL A 33 -19.16 -1.41 -5.40
C VAL A 33 -18.22 -2.59 -5.70
N PRO A 34 -16.89 -2.36 -5.69
CA PRO A 34 -15.92 -3.45 -5.79
C PRO A 34 -16.02 -4.41 -4.60
N TYR A 35 -15.85 -5.71 -4.86
CA TYR A 35 -15.93 -6.73 -3.80
C TYR A 35 -14.84 -6.60 -2.73
N ARG A 36 -13.62 -6.21 -3.12
CA ARG A 36 -12.46 -6.00 -2.23
C ARG A 36 -11.56 -4.87 -2.77
N PRO A 37 -11.95 -3.59 -2.63
CA PRO A 37 -11.10 -2.48 -3.05
C PRO A 37 -9.81 -2.45 -2.23
N SER A 38 -8.71 -2.05 -2.88
CA SER A 38 -7.44 -1.88 -2.19
C SER A 38 -6.75 -0.60 -2.62
N VAL A 39 -6.04 0.01 -1.68
CA VAL A 39 -5.20 1.19 -1.87
C VAL A 39 -3.82 0.82 -1.38
N GLY A 40 -2.77 1.15 -2.13
CA GLY A 40 -1.44 0.79 -1.70
C GLY A 40 -0.33 1.67 -2.24
N VAL A 41 0.83 1.52 -1.61
CA VAL A 41 2.08 2.19 -1.99
C VAL A 41 3.19 1.16 -2.13
N CYS A 42 4.12 1.43 -3.03
CA CYS A 42 5.27 0.55 -3.26
C CYS A 42 6.53 1.10 -2.61
N VAL A 43 7.28 0.22 -1.96
CA VAL A 43 8.63 0.48 -1.47
C VAL A 43 9.62 0.22 -2.61
N ASN A 44 10.41 1.22 -2.96
CA ASN A 44 11.47 1.10 -3.95
C ASN A 44 12.83 1.33 -3.28
N ALA A 45 13.77 0.41 -3.48
CA ALA A 45 15.16 0.56 -3.02
C ALA A 45 16.11 -0.09 -4.03
N ALA A 46 17.42 0.16 -3.97
CA ALA A 46 18.35 -0.54 -4.86
C ALA A 46 18.55 -2.01 -4.43
N VAL A 47 18.74 -2.23 -3.13
CA VAL A 47 19.10 -3.53 -2.56
C VAL A 47 17.93 -4.20 -1.82
N THR A 48 17.92 -5.54 -1.77
CA THR A 48 16.86 -6.33 -1.13
C THR A 48 16.70 -6.03 0.36
N ALA A 49 17.82 -5.87 1.09
CA ALA A 49 17.78 -5.58 2.53
C ALA A 49 17.03 -4.26 2.83
N ALA A 50 17.31 -3.21 2.06
CA ALA A 50 16.66 -1.91 2.20
C ALA A 50 15.16 -1.94 1.85
N ARG A 51 14.75 -2.78 0.89
CA ARG A 51 13.33 -3.01 0.59
C ARG A 51 12.59 -3.64 1.76
N ARG A 52 13.17 -4.70 2.34
CA ARG A 52 12.61 -5.37 3.51
C ARG A 52 12.52 -4.41 4.68
N ALA A 53 13.56 -3.60 4.92
CA ALA A 53 13.56 -2.58 5.97
C ALA A 53 12.44 -1.54 5.76
N GLY A 54 12.26 -1.03 4.53
CA GLY A 54 11.19 -0.09 4.23
C GLY A 54 9.79 -0.68 4.39
N ALA A 55 9.59 -1.93 3.98
CA ALA A 55 8.32 -2.61 4.16
C ALA A 55 8.05 -2.93 5.64
N ALA A 56 9.07 -3.31 6.42
CA ALA A 56 8.97 -3.52 7.87
C ALA A 56 8.60 -2.24 8.62
N SER A 57 9.25 -1.11 8.28
CA SER A 57 8.91 0.20 8.85
C SER A 57 7.45 0.58 8.58
N ALA A 58 6.95 0.30 7.36
CA ALA A 58 5.55 0.54 7.04
C ALA A 58 4.59 -0.42 7.77
N ALA A 59 4.97 -1.70 7.93
CA ALA A 59 4.21 -2.69 8.67
C ALA A 59 4.01 -2.28 10.14
N GLU A 60 5.07 -1.75 10.77
CA GLU A 60 5.03 -1.21 12.13
C GLU A 60 4.03 -0.06 12.27
N LEU A 61 4.06 0.91 11.34
CA LEU A 61 3.10 2.03 11.32
C LEU A 61 1.65 1.57 11.10
N LEU A 62 1.46 0.48 10.35
CA LEU A 62 0.14 -0.12 10.14
C LEU A 62 -0.33 -0.96 11.32
N GLY A 63 0.58 -1.42 12.18
CA GLY A 63 0.30 -2.33 13.29
C GLY A 63 -0.02 -3.75 12.82
N VAL A 64 0.63 -4.22 11.74
CA VAL A 64 0.39 -5.53 11.12
C VAL A 64 1.72 -6.24 10.85
N PRO A 65 1.75 -7.58 10.74
CA PRO A 65 2.96 -8.29 10.39
C PRO A 65 3.42 -7.99 8.95
N LEU A 66 4.73 -8.09 8.73
CA LEU A 66 5.30 -8.13 7.39
C LEU A 66 5.27 -9.58 6.88
N GLU A 67 4.53 -9.81 5.80
CA GLU A 67 4.49 -11.08 5.08
C GLU A 67 5.65 -11.15 4.05
N ASP A 68 6.38 -12.26 4.04
CA ASP A 68 7.32 -12.62 2.97
C ASP A 68 6.57 -13.45 1.93
N LEU A 69 6.44 -12.92 0.72
CA LEU A 69 5.68 -13.55 -0.36
C LEU A 69 6.58 -14.37 -1.30
N GLY A 70 7.87 -14.51 -0.98
CA GLY A 70 8.87 -15.15 -1.84
C GLY A 70 9.41 -14.22 -2.93
N GLU A 71 10.48 -14.65 -3.61
CA GLU A 71 11.11 -13.93 -4.75
C GLU A 71 11.49 -12.46 -4.45
N GLY A 72 11.67 -12.11 -3.18
CA GLY A 72 11.99 -10.74 -2.74
C GLY A 72 10.78 -9.80 -2.68
N TYR A 73 9.56 -10.33 -2.74
CA TYR A 73 8.33 -9.60 -2.44
C TYR A 73 8.04 -9.61 -0.94
N TYR A 74 7.74 -8.44 -0.39
CA TYR A 74 7.22 -8.30 0.97
C TYR A 74 5.93 -7.49 0.96
N SER A 75 4.98 -7.85 1.82
CA SER A 75 3.69 -7.17 1.91
C SER A 75 3.29 -6.95 3.35
N ALA A 76 2.77 -5.77 3.65
CA ALA A 76 2.08 -5.49 4.90
C ALA A 76 0.71 -4.91 4.54
N ARG A 77 -0.36 -5.47 5.11
CA ARG A 77 -1.72 -5.07 4.79
C ARG A 77 -2.59 -4.93 6.03
N ARG A 78 -3.44 -3.92 6.02
CA ARG A 78 -4.46 -3.69 7.05
C ARG A 78 -5.81 -3.50 6.40
N GLU A 79 -6.82 -4.14 6.97
CA GLU A 79 -8.21 -4.08 6.51
C GLU A 79 -9.00 -3.03 7.29
N PHE A 80 -9.88 -2.32 6.59
CA PHE A 80 -10.84 -1.35 7.10
C PHE A 80 -12.22 -1.73 6.54
N GLY A 81 -12.87 -2.69 7.18
CA GLY A 81 -14.01 -3.39 6.58
C GLY A 81 -13.58 -4.11 5.29
N PRO A 82 -14.29 -3.96 4.16
CA PRO A 82 -13.91 -4.61 2.90
C PRO A 82 -12.74 -3.91 2.16
N VAL A 83 -12.26 -2.77 2.66
CA VAL A 83 -11.19 -1.99 2.03
C VAL A 83 -9.84 -2.37 2.62
N THR A 84 -8.86 -2.69 1.78
CA THR A 84 -7.49 -3.02 2.23
C THR A 84 -6.52 -1.88 1.93
N TYR A 85 -5.78 -1.41 2.94
CA TYR A 85 -4.56 -0.62 2.71
C TYR A 85 -3.35 -1.55 2.72
N HIS A 86 -2.49 -1.48 1.71
CA HIS A 86 -1.32 -2.36 1.61
C HIS A 86 -0.04 -1.61 1.22
N VAL A 87 1.09 -2.12 1.70
CA VAL A 87 2.42 -1.65 1.34
C VAL A 87 3.20 -2.84 0.80
N THR A 88 3.69 -2.71 -0.44
CA THR A 88 4.40 -3.79 -1.12
C THR A 88 5.83 -3.36 -1.43
N ALA A 89 6.81 -4.12 -0.95
CA ALA A 89 8.15 -4.08 -1.52
C ALA A 89 8.19 -5.03 -2.71
N VAL A 90 8.57 -4.51 -3.87
CA VAL A 90 8.75 -5.28 -5.11
C VAL A 90 10.23 -5.52 -5.36
N PRO A 91 10.66 -6.68 -5.88
CA PRO A 91 12.06 -6.96 -6.19
C PRO A 91 12.62 -5.97 -7.23
N PRO A 92 13.96 -5.81 -7.32
CA PRO A 92 14.58 -4.98 -8.34
C PRO A 92 14.23 -5.45 -9.73
N LYS A 93 14.18 -4.52 -10.70
CA LYS A 93 13.85 -4.82 -12.10
C LYS A 93 14.74 -5.91 -12.70
N GLU A 94 15.98 -6.04 -12.25
CA GLU A 94 16.91 -7.10 -12.67
C GLU A 94 16.47 -8.52 -12.26
N ARG A 95 15.46 -8.62 -11.39
CA ARG A 95 14.87 -9.86 -10.86
C ARG A 95 13.36 -9.96 -11.09
N GLN A 96 12.79 -9.10 -11.94
CA GLN A 96 11.40 -9.18 -12.41
C GLN A 96 11.38 -9.79 -13.80
#